data_AF-A0AAU6Q5R1-F1
#
_entry.id   AF-A0AAU6Q5R1-F1
#
_cell.length_a   1.000
_cell.length_b   1.000
_cell.length_c   1.000
_cell.angle_alpha   90.00
_cell.angle_beta   90.00
_cell.angle_gamma   90.00
#
_symmetry.space_group_name_H-M   'P 1'
#
loop_
_entity.id
_entity.type
_entity.pdbx_description
1 polymer ?
#
loop_
_entity_poly.entity_id
_entity_poly.type
_entity_poly.pdbx_seq_one_letter_code
_entity_poly.pdbx_strand_id
1 'polypeptide(L)'
;MTILTKSTDSTFPIPSPFTGHYDEAAVATYTFPAAMTTKLMAEQKWTLEYTTRVLTEYRRFIHLAATMGHEVTPSQIVDEAWHMHLTFSRDYWEKLTPLLPAPLHHEPAEGLPGDGARYAAQYRRTLDDYRATFGHEPPSDIWRVARPRSRARFLLRPALLWTVLLGVAMSVFFHLSAAALMVLGVIVFLLVGSFAAAMQPHPGDPRKADGSSGGGSCGSAGCGYTGGDSCDSSASDGSCSDSGGGDGGGGCGGGCGGGCGS
;
A
#
# COMPACT_ATOMS: atom_id res chain seq x y z
N MET A 1 -9.46 -21.19 20.20
CA MET A 1 -9.09 -22.13 19.13
C MET A 1 -8.90 -23.48 19.78
N THR A 2 -9.97 -24.25 19.88
CA THR A 2 -9.97 -25.52 20.61
C THR A 2 -9.55 -26.62 19.65
N ILE A 3 -8.31 -27.09 19.77
CA ILE A 3 -7.83 -28.28 19.07
C ILE A 3 -8.30 -29.48 19.91
N LEU A 4 -9.40 -30.12 19.49
CA LEU A 4 -9.82 -31.40 20.04
C LEU A 4 -8.86 -32.48 19.51
N THR A 5 -7.88 -32.89 20.32
CA THR A 5 -7.06 -34.07 20.05
C THR A 5 -7.90 -35.32 20.36
N LYS A 6 -8.65 -35.82 19.38
CA LYS A 6 -9.33 -37.11 19.48
C LYS A 6 -8.35 -38.22 19.09
N SER A 7 -8.06 -39.06 20.09
CA SER A 7 -7.62 -40.47 20.07
C SER A 7 -7.02 -41.01 18.77
N THR A 8 -5.76 -41.44 18.86
CA THR A 8 -5.03 -42.23 17.87
C THR A 8 -5.65 -43.61 17.70
N ASP A 9 -6.61 -43.71 16.78
CA ASP A 9 -6.90 -44.97 16.09
C ASP A 9 -7.05 -44.63 14.60
N SER A 10 -5.91 -44.39 13.96
CA SER A 10 -5.84 -44.02 12.53
C SER A 10 -5.35 -45.20 11.73
N THR A 11 -6.18 -46.24 11.63
CA THR A 11 -6.22 -46.98 10.37
C THR A 11 -6.80 -46.00 9.35
N PHE A 12 -5.94 -45.26 8.64
CA PHE A 12 -6.38 -44.46 7.51
C PHE A 12 -7.05 -45.43 6.54
N PRO A 13 -8.36 -45.33 6.28
CA PRO A 13 -8.93 -46.05 5.17
C PRO A 13 -8.19 -45.53 3.94
N ILE A 14 -7.44 -46.42 3.28
CA ILE A 14 -6.96 -46.15 1.94
C ILE A 14 -8.22 -45.79 1.16
N PRO A 15 -8.33 -44.58 0.58
CA PRO A 15 -9.52 -44.21 -0.17
C PRO A 15 -9.78 -45.31 -1.20
N SER A 16 -11.00 -45.81 -1.19
CA SER A 16 -11.49 -46.77 -2.17
C SER A 16 -11.04 -46.32 -3.56
N PRO A 17 -10.60 -47.24 -4.45
CA PRO A 17 -10.33 -46.87 -5.84
C PRO A 17 -11.54 -46.09 -6.34
N PHE A 18 -11.27 -44.91 -6.88
CA PHE A 18 -12.26 -43.99 -7.41
C PHE A 18 -13.16 -44.77 -8.38
N THR A 19 -14.35 -45.15 -7.92
CA THR A 19 -15.36 -45.82 -8.72
C THR A 19 -16.00 -44.74 -9.56
N GLY A 20 -15.37 -44.39 -10.68
CA GLY A 20 -15.75 -43.28 -11.57
C GLY A 20 -17.15 -43.43 -12.17
N HIS A 21 -18.17 -43.33 -11.35
CA HIS A 21 -19.57 -43.26 -11.73
C HIS A 21 -20.04 -41.83 -11.55
N TYR A 22 -20.50 -41.24 -12.65
CA TYR A 22 -21.11 -39.93 -12.63
C TYR A 22 -22.52 -40.01 -12.03
N ASP A 23 -22.74 -39.42 -10.86
CA ASP A 23 -24.07 -39.29 -10.24
C ASP A 23 -24.68 -37.93 -10.60
N GLU A 24 -25.38 -37.89 -11.74
CA GLU A 24 -26.01 -36.68 -12.25
C GLU A 24 -27.02 -36.06 -11.28
N ALA A 25 -27.84 -36.89 -10.63
CA ALA A 25 -28.89 -36.42 -9.73
C ALA A 25 -28.30 -35.80 -8.46
N ALA A 26 -27.23 -36.40 -7.91
CA ALA A 26 -26.53 -35.87 -6.76
C ALA A 26 -25.81 -34.55 -7.10
N VAL A 27 -25.19 -34.43 -8.28
CA VAL A 27 -24.57 -33.17 -8.72
C VAL A 27 -25.63 -32.08 -8.95
N ALA A 28 -26.75 -32.41 -9.59
CA ALA A 28 -27.84 -31.47 -9.85
C ALA A 28 -28.45 -30.90 -8.56
N THR A 29 -28.46 -31.67 -7.47
CA THR A 29 -29.02 -31.26 -6.17
C THR A 29 -27.96 -30.96 -5.10
N TYR A 30 -26.68 -30.92 -5.50
CA TYR A 30 -25.56 -30.76 -4.58
C TYR A 30 -25.72 -29.50 -3.70
N THR A 31 -25.66 -29.71 -2.38
CA THR A 31 -25.78 -28.63 -1.41
C THR A 31 -24.40 -28.17 -0.97
N PHE A 32 -24.00 -26.99 -1.42
CA PHE A 32 -22.75 -26.38 -0.99
C PHE A 32 -22.80 -25.97 0.49
N PRO A 33 -21.64 -25.94 1.20
CA PRO A 33 -21.59 -25.52 2.59
C PRO A 33 -22.16 -24.12 2.78
N ALA A 34 -23.03 -23.91 3.78
CA ALA A 34 -23.60 -22.58 4.05
C ALA A 34 -22.51 -21.51 4.30
N ALA A 35 -21.40 -21.89 4.95
CA ALA A 35 -20.24 -21.03 5.15
C ALA A 35 -19.58 -20.59 3.82
N MET A 36 -19.65 -21.42 2.77
CA MET A 36 -19.15 -21.07 1.44
C MET A 36 -19.98 -19.94 0.83
N THR A 37 -21.31 -20.03 0.91
CA THR A 37 -22.22 -18.96 0.46
C THR A 37 -21.93 -17.64 1.17
N THR A 38 -21.84 -17.68 2.51
CA THR A 38 -21.52 -16.49 3.31
C THR A 38 -20.17 -15.87 2.92
N LYS A 39 -19.15 -16.71 2.68
CA LYS A 39 -17.81 -16.25 2.29
C LYS A 39 -17.80 -15.65 0.88
N LEU A 40 -18.49 -16.26 -0.08
CA LEU A 40 -18.67 -15.71 -1.43
C LEU A 40 -19.33 -14.32 -1.40
N MET A 41 -20.43 -14.18 -0.66
CA MET A 41 -21.10 -12.89 -0.49
C MET A 41 -20.15 -11.83 0.08
N ALA A 42 -19.38 -12.19 1.12
CA ALA A 42 -18.46 -11.27 1.77
C ALA A 42 -17.28 -10.83 0.89
N GLU A 43 -16.67 -11.78 0.15
CA GLU A 43 -15.49 -11.53 -0.68
C GLU A 43 -15.83 -10.87 -2.01
N GLN A 44 -16.87 -11.35 -2.68
CA GLN A 44 -17.27 -10.88 -4.01
C GLN A 44 -18.27 -9.72 -3.99
N LYS A 45 -18.81 -9.40 -2.81
CA LYS A 45 -19.86 -8.37 -2.62
C LYS A 45 -21.15 -8.69 -3.38
N TRP A 46 -21.49 -9.98 -3.45
CA TRP A 46 -22.71 -10.45 -4.07
C TRP A 46 -23.87 -10.47 -3.08
N THR A 47 -25.09 -10.24 -3.59
CA THR A 47 -26.31 -10.49 -2.82
C THR A 47 -26.53 -11.99 -2.68
N LEU A 48 -27.29 -12.41 -1.66
CA LEU A 48 -27.64 -13.82 -1.46
C LEU A 48 -28.32 -14.41 -2.71
N GLU A 49 -29.24 -13.64 -3.31
CA GLU A 49 -29.93 -14.04 -4.54
C GLU A 49 -28.95 -14.31 -5.69
N TYR A 50 -28.03 -13.38 -5.93
CA TYR A 50 -27.02 -13.55 -6.99
C TYR A 50 -26.08 -14.72 -6.69
N THR A 51 -25.63 -14.87 -5.44
CA THR A 51 -24.79 -16.01 -5.04
C THR A 51 -25.48 -17.36 -5.27
N THR A 52 -26.77 -17.47 -4.95
CA THR A 52 -27.55 -18.70 -5.20
C THR A 52 -27.65 -19.02 -6.70
N ARG A 53 -27.81 -18.01 -7.55
CA ARG A 53 -27.78 -18.17 -9.01
C ARG A 53 -26.41 -18.63 -9.48
N VAL A 54 -25.33 -18.03 -9.00
CA VAL A 54 -23.95 -18.44 -9.32
C VAL A 54 -23.67 -19.89 -8.89
N LEU A 55 -24.11 -20.32 -7.71
CA LEU A 55 -23.94 -21.71 -7.27
C LEU A 55 -24.77 -22.70 -8.12
N THR A 56 -25.87 -22.25 -8.70
CA THR A 56 -26.63 -23.04 -9.69
C THR A 56 -25.86 -23.19 -10.99
N GLU A 57 -25.28 -22.09 -11.50
CA GLU A 57 -24.41 -22.14 -12.68
C GLU A 57 -23.11 -22.92 -12.45
N TYR A 58 -22.60 -22.93 -11.22
CA TYR A 58 -21.46 -23.77 -10.86
C TYR A 58 -21.80 -25.27 -10.92
N ARG A 59 -22.98 -25.70 -10.46
CA ARG A 59 -23.44 -27.10 -10.67
C ARG A 59 -23.54 -27.45 -12.16
N ARG A 60 -24.03 -26.53 -12.99
CA ARG A 60 -24.10 -26.70 -14.44
C ARG A 60 -22.70 -26.85 -15.05
N PHE A 61 -21.75 -26.02 -14.64
CA PHE A 61 -20.36 -26.16 -15.05
C PHE A 61 -19.76 -27.52 -14.65
N ILE A 62 -20.00 -27.98 -13.42
CA ILE A 62 -19.56 -29.31 -12.96
C ILE A 62 -20.14 -30.41 -13.86
N HIS A 63 -21.43 -30.32 -14.22
CA HIS A 63 -22.06 -31.26 -15.15
C HIS A 63 -21.35 -31.24 -16.51
N LEU A 64 -21.14 -30.06 -17.12
CA LEU A 64 -20.43 -29.96 -18.40
C LEU A 64 -19.02 -30.56 -18.32
N ALA A 65 -18.28 -30.26 -17.25
CA ALA A 65 -16.93 -30.81 -17.04
C ALA A 65 -16.94 -32.34 -16.89
N ALA A 66 -18.01 -32.91 -16.35
CA ALA A 66 -18.17 -34.35 -16.20
C ALA A 66 -18.58 -35.07 -17.50
N THR A 67 -19.30 -34.40 -18.41
CA THR A 67 -19.98 -35.08 -19.53
C THR A 67 -19.41 -34.78 -20.91
N MET A 68 -18.70 -33.66 -21.12
CA MET A 68 -18.30 -33.23 -22.47
C MET A 68 -17.13 -34.02 -23.08
N GLY A 69 -16.37 -34.77 -22.28
CA GLY A 69 -15.23 -35.57 -22.77
C GLY A 69 -14.05 -34.72 -23.29
N HIS A 70 -14.08 -33.41 -23.06
CA HIS A 70 -12.99 -32.48 -23.29
C HIS A 70 -12.97 -31.43 -22.17
N GLU A 71 -11.85 -30.73 -22.05
CA GLU A 71 -11.73 -29.62 -21.11
C GLU A 71 -12.73 -28.49 -21.45
N VAL A 72 -13.34 -27.94 -20.40
CA VAL A 72 -14.29 -26.82 -20.46
C VAL A 72 -13.76 -25.65 -19.63
N THR A 73 -14.05 -24.43 -20.06
CA THR A 73 -13.64 -23.20 -19.36
C THR A 73 -14.85 -22.54 -18.71
N PRO A 74 -14.88 -22.37 -17.38
CA PRO A 74 -15.95 -21.63 -16.72
C PRO A 74 -15.90 -20.14 -17.07
N SER A 75 -17.00 -19.42 -16.83
CA SER A 75 -16.93 -17.96 -16.79
C SER A 75 -16.13 -17.49 -15.59
N GLN A 76 -15.66 -16.24 -15.58
CA GLN A 76 -14.95 -15.68 -14.43
C GLN A 76 -15.80 -15.79 -13.14
N ILE A 77 -17.11 -15.56 -13.22
CA ILE A 77 -18.00 -15.60 -12.04
C ILE A 77 -18.15 -17.02 -11.51
N VAL A 78 -18.31 -18.01 -12.39
CA VAL A 78 -18.38 -19.43 -12.01
C VAL A 78 -17.04 -19.91 -11.44
N ASP A 79 -15.93 -19.47 -12.03
CA ASP A 79 -14.57 -19.75 -11.58
C ASP A 79 -14.29 -19.21 -10.17
N GLU A 80 -14.83 -18.04 -9.78
CA GLU A 80 -14.74 -17.55 -8.40
C GLU A 80 -15.46 -18.48 -7.40
N ALA A 81 -16.60 -19.08 -7.80
CA ALA A 81 -17.30 -20.05 -6.96
C ALA A 81 -16.53 -21.39 -6.89
N TRP A 82 -15.95 -21.84 -8.00
CA TRP A 82 -15.11 -23.03 -8.03
C TRP A 82 -13.87 -22.86 -7.16
N HIS A 83 -13.14 -21.76 -7.31
CA HIS A 83 -12.02 -21.38 -6.45
C HIS A 83 -12.39 -21.38 -4.97
N MET A 84 -13.55 -20.81 -4.62
CA MET A 84 -14.01 -20.85 -3.24
C MET A 84 -14.20 -22.30 -2.77
N HIS A 85 -14.82 -23.16 -3.59
CA HIS A 85 -15.09 -24.56 -3.22
C HIS A 85 -13.79 -25.33 -2.95
N LEU A 86 -12.72 -25.08 -3.73
CA LEU A 86 -11.40 -25.69 -3.50
C LEU A 86 -10.85 -25.37 -2.10
N THR A 87 -11.19 -24.21 -1.52
CA THR A 87 -10.79 -23.87 -0.13
C THR A 87 -11.59 -24.62 0.93
N PHE A 88 -12.77 -25.14 0.59
CA PHE A 88 -13.55 -26.07 1.42
C PHE A 88 -13.13 -27.51 1.11
N SER A 89 -11.84 -27.79 1.27
CA SER A 89 -11.17 -28.98 0.74
C SER A 89 -11.82 -30.30 1.11
N ARG A 90 -12.32 -30.46 2.36
CA ARG A 90 -13.05 -31.68 2.76
C ARG A 90 -14.34 -31.86 1.97
N ASP A 91 -15.10 -30.79 1.78
CA ASP A 91 -16.35 -30.85 1.01
C ASP A 91 -16.04 -31.17 -0.46
N TYR A 92 -15.03 -30.51 -1.03
CA TYR A 92 -14.60 -30.72 -2.40
C TYR A 92 -14.12 -32.16 -2.66
N TRP A 93 -13.17 -32.64 -1.86
CA TRP A 93 -12.49 -33.92 -2.10
C TRP A 93 -13.27 -35.11 -1.56
N GLU A 94 -13.89 -34.99 -0.38
CA GLU A 94 -14.55 -36.12 0.28
C GLU A 94 -16.04 -36.25 -0.11
N LYS A 95 -16.68 -35.17 -0.61
CA LYS A 95 -18.12 -35.21 -0.95
C LYS A 95 -18.44 -34.95 -2.42
N LEU A 96 -17.89 -33.88 -3.03
CA LEU A 96 -18.19 -33.58 -4.44
C LEU A 96 -17.47 -34.56 -5.38
N THR A 97 -16.16 -34.71 -5.20
CA THR A 97 -15.31 -35.49 -6.12
C THR A 97 -15.78 -36.94 -6.34
N PRO A 98 -16.25 -37.68 -5.30
CA PRO A 98 -16.80 -39.03 -5.49
C PRO A 98 -18.05 -39.13 -6.38
N LEU A 99 -18.72 -38.00 -6.67
CA LEU A 99 -19.89 -37.96 -7.56
C LEU A 99 -19.52 -37.80 -9.04
N LEU A 100 -18.24 -37.58 -9.34
CA LEU A 100 -17.74 -37.25 -10.67
C LEU A 100 -17.13 -38.50 -11.33
N PRO A 101 -17.02 -38.53 -12.68
CA PRO A 101 -16.34 -39.61 -13.40
C PRO A 101 -14.81 -39.49 -13.40
N ALA A 102 -14.28 -38.33 -12.97
CA ALA A 102 -12.87 -38.11 -12.68
C ALA A 102 -12.74 -36.91 -11.70
N PRO A 103 -11.65 -36.80 -10.93
CA PRO A 103 -11.38 -35.59 -10.16
C PRO A 103 -11.28 -34.35 -11.05
N LEU A 104 -12.05 -33.32 -10.71
CA LEU A 104 -11.98 -32.04 -11.39
C LEU A 104 -10.80 -31.24 -10.82
N HIS A 105 -9.71 -31.13 -11.56
CA HIS A 105 -8.54 -30.37 -11.14
C HIS A 105 -8.60 -28.93 -11.68
N HIS A 106 -8.16 -27.97 -10.88
CA HIS A 106 -7.96 -26.60 -11.31
C HIS A 106 -6.49 -26.41 -11.65
N GLU A 107 -6.20 -26.08 -12.91
CA GLU A 107 -4.84 -25.84 -13.38
C GLU A 107 -4.62 -24.34 -13.62
N PRO A 108 -3.56 -23.74 -13.05
CA PRO A 108 -3.19 -22.37 -13.37
C PRO A 108 -2.87 -22.23 -14.86
N ALA A 109 -3.25 -21.11 -15.47
CA ALA A 109 -2.81 -20.81 -16.82
C ALA A 109 -1.27 -20.70 -16.85
N GLU A 110 -0.64 -21.41 -17.80
CA GLU A 110 0.82 -21.46 -17.94
C GLU A 110 1.40 -20.13 -18.47
N GLY A 111 0.56 -19.27 -19.05
CA GLY A 111 0.94 -17.95 -19.52
C GLY A 111 1.75 -17.96 -20.82
N LEU A 112 1.64 -19.05 -21.59
CA LEU A 112 2.34 -19.22 -22.85
C LEU A 112 1.75 -18.32 -23.95
N PRO A 113 2.57 -17.87 -24.92
CA PRO A 113 2.06 -17.17 -26.09
C PRO A 113 1.01 -18.03 -26.83
N GLY A 114 -0.19 -17.50 -27.02
CA GLY A 114 -1.30 -18.21 -27.67
C GLY A 114 -2.35 -18.79 -26.72
N ASP A 115 -2.05 -18.86 -25.42
CA ASP A 115 -2.99 -19.33 -24.39
C ASP A 115 -4.30 -18.55 -24.40
N GLY A 116 -4.24 -17.23 -24.55
CA GLY A 116 -5.44 -16.39 -24.61
C GLY A 116 -6.39 -16.78 -25.74
N ALA A 117 -5.87 -17.09 -26.93
CA ALA A 117 -6.68 -17.51 -28.07
C ALA A 117 -7.25 -18.92 -27.87
N ARG A 118 -6.45 -19.83 -27.32
CA ARG A 118 -6.87 -21.19 -26.95
C ARG A 118 -8.01 -21.16 -25.93
N TYR A 119 -7.82 -20.46 -24.81
CA TYR A 119 -8.85 -20.32 -23.77
C TYR A 119 -10.10 -19.61 -24.28
N ALA A 120 -9.97 -18.60 -25.15
CA ALA A 120 -11.13 -17.96 -25.76
C ALA A 120 -11.90 -18.91 -26.70
N ALA A 121 -11.23 -19.80 -27.42
CA ALA A 121 -11.87 -20.84 -28.23
C ALA A 121 -12.56 -21.90 -27.35
N GLN A 122 -11.88 -22.37 -26.30
CA GLN A 122 -12.42 -23.32 -25.33
C GLN A 122 -13.63 -22.76 -24.59
N TYR A 123 -13.58 -21.49 -24.20
CA TYR A 123 -14.71 -20.79 -23.58
C TYR A 123 -15.92 -20.72 -24.51
N ARG A 124 -15.72 -20.36 -25.79
CA ARG A 124 -16.81 -20.36 -26.78
C ARG A 124 -17.43 -21.74 -26.93
N ARG A 125 -16.61 -22.78 -27.04
CA ARG A 125 -17.07 -24.17 -27.07
C ARG A 125 -17.90 -24.53 -25.84
N THR A 126 -17.44 -24.11 -24.65
CA THR A 126 -18.18 -24.34 -23.39
C THR A 126 -19.57 -23.69 -23.41
N LEU A 127 -19.71 -22.50 -24.01
CA LEU A 127 -21.02 -21.87 -24.19
C LEU A 127 -21.91 -22.61 -25.18
N ASP A 128 -21.34 -23.19 -26.25
CA ASP A 128 -22.07 -24.02 -27.20
C ASP A 128 -22.56 -25.31 -26.54
N ASP A 129 -21.69 -25.97 -25.77
CA ASP A 129 -22.02 -27.16 -24.98
C ASP A 129 -23.12 -26.84 -23.96
N TYR A 130 -23.02 -25.70 -23.25
CA TYR A 130 -24.05 -25.23 -22.34
C TYR A 130 -25.42 -25.15 -23.03
N ARG A 131 -25.48 -24.51 -24.21
CA ARG A 131 -26.73 -24.36 -24.96
C ARG A 131 -27.29 -25.71 -25.39
N ALA A 132 -26.42 -26.60 -25.86
CA ALA A 132 -26.80 -27.95 -26.28
C ALA A 132 -27.35 -28.79 -25.12
N THR A 133 -26.74 -28.69 -23.94
CA THR A 133 -27.13 -29.46 -22.75
C THR A 133 -28.40 -28.93 -22.08
N PHE A 134 -28.52 -27.61 -21.90
CA PHE A 134 -29.61 -27.02 -21.10
C PHE A 134 -30.75 -26.43 -21.94
N GLY A 135 -30.61 -26.38 -23.27
CA GLY A 135 -31.65 -25.92 -24.19
C GLY A 135 -31.97 -24.42 -24.10
N HIS A 136 -31.12 -23.63 -23.45
CA HIS A 136 -31.30 -22.18 -23.31
C HIS A 136 -29.95 -21.44 -23.22
N GLU A 137 -29.98 -20.13 -23.47
CA GLU A 137 -28.79 -19.28 -23.33
C GLU A 137 -28.34 -19.20 -21.86
N PRO A 138 -27.03 -19.29 -21.56
CA PRO A 138 -26.55 -19.08 -20.20
C PRO A 138 -26.84 -17.64 -19.72
N PRO A 139 -27.14 -17.43 -18.42
CA PRO A 139 -27.41 -16.10 -17.89
C PRO A 139 -26.26 -15.13 -18.16
N SER A 140 -26.52 -14.07 -18.94
CA SER A 140 -25.47 -13.17 -19.43
C SER A 140 -24.76 -12.38 -18.33
N ASP A 141 -25.37 -12.20 -17.17
CA ASP A 141 -24.78 -11.57 -15.99
C ASP A 141 -23.80 -12.48 -15.22
N ILE A 142 -23.80 -13.79 -15.53
CA ILE A 142 -22.89 -14.78 -14.93
C ILE A 142 -21.88 -15.28 -15.98
N TRP A 143 -22.32 -15.49 -17.23
CA TRP A 143 -21.53 -16.11 -18.30
C TRP A 143 -21.03 -15.14 -19.38
N ARG A 144 -21.18 -13.82 -19.22
CA ARG A 144 -20.37 -12.90 -20.05
C ARG A 144 -18.94 -12.86 -19.56
N VAL A 145 -18.03 -12.68 -20.51
CA VAL A 145 -16.64 -12.28 -20.22
C VAL A 145 -16.70 -10.91 -19.52
N ALA A 146 -16.53 -10.91 -18.20
CA ALA A 146 -16.35 -9.68 -17.45
C ALA A 146 -14.97 -9.09 -17.79
N ARG A 147 -14.86 -7.76 -17.83
CA ARG A 147 -13.54 -7.11 -17.94
C ARG A 147 -12.69 -7.55 -16.74
N PRO A 148 -11.39 -7.86 -16.94
CA PRO A 148 -10.55 -8.41 -15.88
C PRO A 148 -10.58 -7.51 -14.64
N ARG A 149 -11.17 -8.01 -13.55
CA ARG A 149 -11.01 -7.41 -12.23
C ARG A 149 -9.60 -7.76 -11.76
N SER A 150 -8.68 -6.79 -11.79
CA SER A 150 -7.33 -6.98 -11.26
C SER A 150 -7.40 -7.46 -9.81
N ARG A 151 -6.98 -8.70 -9.53
CA ARG A 151 -6.82 -9.28 -8.17
C ARG A 151 -5.65 -8.64 -7.38
N ALA A 152 -5.24 -7.42 -7.73
CA ALA A 152 -4.18 -6.67 -7.05
C ALA A 152 -4.48 -6.34 -5.56
N ARG A 153 -5.72 -6.59 -5.11
CA ARG A 153 -6.17 -6.24 -3.76
C ARG A 153 -5.47 -7.03 -2.64
N PHE A 154 -4.98 -8.24 -2.91
CA PHE A 154 -4.29 -9.07 -1.91
C PHE A 154 -2.83 -8.68 -1.69
N LEU A 155 -2.14 -8.17 -2.72
CA LEU A 155 -0.72 -7.82 -2.64
C LEU A 155 -0.47 -6.37 -2.20
N LEU A 156 -1.42 -5.46 -2.45
CA LEU A 156 -1.25 -4.03 -2.13
C LEU A 156 -1.38 -3.72 -0.63
N ARG A 157 -2.15 -4.51 0.12
CA ARG A 157 -2.41 -4.28 1.55
C ARG A 157 -1.20 -4.47 2.47
N PRO A 158 -0.44 -5.59 2.38
CA PRO A 158 0.77 -5.73 3.18
C PRO A 158 1.87 -4.75 2.73
N ALA A 159 2.01 -4.52 1.42
CA ALA A 159 3.00 -3.58 0.88
C ALA A 159 2.79 -2.15 1.39
N LEU A 160 1.54 -1.66 1.39
CA LEU A 160 1.23 -0.32 1.89
C LEU A 160 1.51 -0.19 3.40
N LEU A 161 1.17 -1.21 4.19
CA LEU A 161 1.47 -1.25 5.63
C LEU A 161 2.99 -1.17 5.91
N TRP A 162 3.79 -1.96 5.19
CA TRP A 162 5.25 -1.93 5.34
C TRP A 162 5.86 -0.60 4.90
N THR A 163 5.36 0.02 3.81
CA THR A 163 5.85 1.33 3.37
C THR A 163 5.57 2.44 4.38
N VAL A 164 4.39 2.44 5.02
CA VAL A 164 4.04 3.41 6.06
C VAL A 164 4.89 3.21 7.31
N LEU A 165 5.07 1.95 7.75
CA LEU A 165 5.89 1.63 8.92
C LEU A 165 7.36 2.05 8.72
N LEU A 166 7.93 1.77 7.54
CA LEU A 166 9.29 2.16 7.21
C LEU A 166 9.45 3.70 7.17
N GLY A 167 8.48 4.40 6.57
CA GLY A 167 8.47 5.86 6.53
C GLY A 167 8.43 6.52 7.91
N VAL A 168 7.59 6.00 8.81
CA VAL A 168 7.52 6.49 10.21
C VAL A 168 8.84 6.22 10.94
N ALA A 169 9.40 5.02 10.80
CA ALA A 169 10.67 4.67 11.44
C ALA A 169 11.84 5.57 10.97
N MET A 170 11.94 5.82 9.66
CA MET A 170 12.96 6.73 9.10
C MET A 170 12.77 8.17 9.57
N SER A 171 11.52 8.65 9.65
CA SER A 171 11.22 9.99 10.16
C SER A 171 11.67 10.13 11.62
N VAL A 172 11.34 9.16 12.49
CA VAL A 172 11.76 9.18 13.91
C VAL A 172 13.28 9.17 14.04
N PHE A 173 13.98 8.34 13.27
CA PHE A 173 15.45 8.28 13.27
C PHE A 173 16.07 9.64 12.94
N PHE A 174 15.62 10.30 11.86
CA PHE A 174 16.14 11.61 11.45
C PHE A 174 15.95 12.69 12.52
N HIS A 175 14.76 12.75 13.16
CA HIS A 175 14.48 13.74 14.19
C HIS A 175 15.32 13.51 15.47
N LEU A 176 15.50 12.25 15.87
CA LEU A 176 16.35 11.91 17.03
C LEU A 176 17.82 12.20 16.76
N SER A 177 18.33 11.87 15.57
CA SER A 177 19.72 12.17 15.17
C SER A 177 19.96 13.69 15.11
N ALA A 178 19.03 14.46 14.53
CA ALA A 178 19.14 15.92 14.47
C ALA A 178 19.13 16.55 15.86
N ALA A 179 18.24 16.09 16.76
CA ALA A 179 18.21 16.55 18.15
C ALA A 179 19.52 16.21 18.89
N ALA A 180 20.07 15.02 18.71
CA ALA A 180 21.33 14.62 19.33
C ALA A 180 22.51 15.50 18.87
N LEU A 181 22.59 15.82 17.58
CA LEU A 181 23.62 16.72 17.03
C LEU A 181 23.46 18.15 17.55
N MET A 182 22.23 18.64 17.68
CA MET A 182 21.96 19.96 18.26
C MET A 182 22.43 20.02 19.72
N VAL A 183 22.10 19.01 20.53
CA VAL A 183 22.52 18.92 21.94
C VAL A 183 24.04 18.85 22.04
N LEU A 184 24.69 18.03 21.20
CA LEU A 184 26.16 17.95 21.14
C LEU A 184 26.78 19.31 20.79
N GLY A 185 26.22 20.02 19.80
CA GLY A 185 26.67 21.35 19.42
C GLY A 185 26.57 22.36 20.55
N VAL A 186 25.46 22.36 21.30
CA VAL A 186 25.28 23.21 22.49
C VAL A 186 26.32 22.88 23.58
N ILE A 187 26.56 21.58 23.85
CA ILE A 187 27.57 21.16 24.82
C ILE A 187 28.96 21.66 24.42
N VAL A 188 29.36 21.46 23.16
CA VAL A 188 30.66 21.93 22.65
C VAL A 188 30.76 23.45 22.75
N PHE A 189 29.72 24.19 22.40
CA PHE A 189 29.70 25.65 22.51
C PHE A 189 29.90 26.12 23.96
N LEU A 190 29.22 25.49 24.93
CA LEU A 190 29.37 25.80 26.35
C LEU A 190 30.77 25.45 26.89
N LEU A 191 31.35 24.33 26.44
CA LEU A 191 32.72 23.94 26.81
C LEU A 191 33.77 24.90 26.23
N VAL A 192 33.62 25.29 24.97
CA VAL A 192 34.54 26.27 24.34
C VAL A 192 34.37 27.65 24.97
N GLY A 193 33.14 28.09 25.23
CA GLY A 193 32.86 29.37 25.88
C GLY A 193 33.40 29.44 27.31
N SER A 194 33.24 28.38 28.10
CA SER A 194 33.80 28.32 29.46
C SER A 194 35.33 28.29 29.46
N PHE A 195 35.95 27.58 28.53
CA PHE A 195 37.40 27.60 28.35
C PHE A 195 37.93 28.98 27.93
N ALA A 196 37.25 29.66 27.00
CA ALA A 196 37.59 31.01 26.58
C ALA A 196 37.44 32.03 27.73
N ALA A 197 36.40 31.91 28.55
CA ALA A 197 36.21 32.73 29.74
C ALA A 197 37.30 32.49 30.80
N ALA A 198 37.72 31.24 30.99
CA ALA A 198 38.82 30.89 31.90
C ALA A 198 40.20 31.40 31.43
N MET A 199 40.36 31.68 30.13
CA MET A 199 41.57 32.27 29.56
C MET A 199 41.58 33.81 29.55
N GLN A 200 40.55 34.48 30.09
CA GLN A 200 40.59 35.93 30.23
C GLN A 200 41.59 36.32 31.34
N PRO A 201 42.61 37.17 31.04
CA PRO A 201 43.58 37.59 32.04
C PRO A 201 42.91 38.47 33.10
N HIS A 202 43.10 38.13 34.37
CA HIS A 202 42.63 38.94 35.49
C HIS A 202 43.29 40.33 35.46
N PRO A 203 42.53 41.44 35.62
CA PRO A 203 43.12 42.75 35.80
C PRO A 203 43.92 42.78 37.10
N GLY A 204 45.23 43.03 36.98
CA GLY A 204 46.15 43.07 38.10
C GLY A 204 45.89 44.25 39.05
N ASP A 205 46.00 43.98 40.34
CA ASP A 205 45.84 44.91 41.46
C ASP A 205 46.88 46.06 41.41
N PRO A 206 46.51 47.34 41.62
CA PRO A 206 47.47 48.45 41.54
C PRO A 206 48.33 48.47 42.81
N ARG A 207 49.58 48.01 42.71
CA ARG A 207 50.57 48.21 43.78
C ARG A 207 50.96 49.67 43.87
N LYS A 208 50.80 50.22 45.08
CA LYS A 208 51.39 51.49 45.54
C LYS A 208 52.91 51.46 45.32
N ALA A 209 53.42 52.52 44.69
CA ALA A 209 54.83 52.86 44.66
C ALA A 209 55.00 54.22 45.34
N ASP A 210 55.39 54.14 46.60
CA ASP A 210 55.89 55.17 47.47
C ASP A 210 57.38 55.40 47.13
N GLY A 211 57.71 56.63 46.74
CA GLY A 211 59.05 57.03 46.33
C GLY A 211 59.18 58.54 46.33
N SER A 212 59.39 59.09 47.52
CA SER A 212 59.61 60.51 47.81
C SER A 212 61.05 60.95 47.48
N SER A 213 61.19 61.89 46.56
CA SER A 213 62.21 62.96 46.55
C SER A 213 61.71 64.02 45.57
N GLY A 214 61.52 65.30 45.91
CA GLY A 214 62.35 66.18 46.71
C GLY A 214 63.09 67.11 45.75
N GLY A 215 62.47 68.22 45.34
CA GLY A 215 63.16 69.22 44.50
C GLY A 215 62.30 70.35 43.92
N GLY A 216 62.26 71.48 44.63
CA GLY A 216 62.53 72.79 44.03
C GLY A 216 61.45 73.46 43.18
N SER A 217 60.71 74.36 43.82
CA SER A 217 59.93 75.45 43.21
C SER A 217 60.78 76.42 42.38
N CYS A 218 60.31 76.75 41.18
CA CYS A 218 60.33 78.09 40.56
C CYS A 218 59.11 78.11 39.62
N GLY A 219 58.22 79.09 39.59
CA GLY A 219 58.43 80.53 39.61
C GLY A 219 57.88 81.09 38.29
N SER A 220 56.55 81.28 38.24
CA SER A 220 55.76 82.16 37.36
C SER A 220 56.35 82.65 36.03
N ALA A 221 55.64 82.40 34.92
CA ALA A 221 55.39 83.40 33.87
C ALA A 221 54.25 82.95 32.96
N GLY A 222 53.30 83.85 32.72
CA GLY A 222 52.19 83.64 31.81
C GLY A 222 52.50 84.04 30.36
N CYS A 223 51.45 83.81 29.56
CA CYS A 223 51.05 84.40 28.27
C CYS A 223 51.86 84.15 26.97
N GLY A 224 51.07 83.85 25.93
CA GLY A 224 51.43 83.83 24.49
C GLY A 224 50.77 82.65 23.78
N TYR A 225 49.55 82.76 23.22
CA TYR A 225 49.24 83.14 21.81
C TYR A 225 50.02 82.26 20.78
N THR A 226 49.47 81.63 19.74
CA THR A 226 48.46 82.01 18.72
C THR A 226 48.16 80.81 17.82
N GLY A 227 46.99 80.83 17.16
CA GLY A 227 46.81 80.36 15.76
C GLY A 227 46.57 78.86 15.63
N GLY A 228 45.40 78.41 15.16
CA GLY A 228 44.84 78.64 13.82
C GLY A 228 44.71 77.23 13.21
N ASP A 229 43.72 76.83 12.42
CA ASP A 229 42.62 77.49 11.75
C ASP A 229 41.58 76.41 11.39
N SER A 230 40.36 76.87 11.07
CA SER A 230 39.40 76.32 10.06
C SER A 230 38.81 74.90 10.28
N CYS A 231 37.52 74.72 10.59
CA CYS A 231 36.28 75.04 9.84
C CYS A 231 36.09 74.08 8.63
N ASP A 232 35.14 73.14 8.73
CA ASP A 232 33.79 73.13 8.12
C ASP A 232 33.75 71.84 7.26
N SER A 233 32.67 71.12 6.97
CA SER A 233 31.23 71.35 6.88
C SER A 233 30.63 69.93 6.68
N SER A 234 29.65 69.47 7.45
CA SER A 234 28.20 69.54 7.18
C SER A 234 27.76 69.34 5.73
N ALA A 235 26.99 68.28 5.49
CA ALA A 235 25.83 68.17 4.57
C ALA A 235 25.52 66.67 4.37
N SER A 236 24.44 66.13 4.98
CA SER A 236 23.07 66.06 4.43
C SER A 236 23.05 65.19 3.18
N ASP A 237 22.37 64.05 3.15
CA ASP A 237 20.94 63.84 2.85
C ASP A 237 20.69 62.30 2.87
N GLY A 238 19.50 61.69 2.96
CA GLY A 238 18.11 62.07 2.79
C GLY A 238 17.36 60.79 2.40
N SER A 239 16.62 60.23 3.37
CA SER A 239 15.28 59.63 3.32
C SER A 239 14.77 58.80 2.11
N CYS A 240 14.11 57.67 2.45
CA CYS A 240 12.81 57.15 1.97
C CYS A 240 12.60 56.87 0.46
N SER A 241 11.76 55.97 -0.04
CA SER A 241 10.93 54.84 0.41
C SER A 241 10.33 54.23 -0.88
N ASP A 242 9.73 53.05 -0.74
CA ASP A 242 8.54 52.59 -1.46
C ASP A 242 8.60 51.82 -2.81
N SER A 243 8.03 50.62 -2.72
CA SER A 243 6.83 50.13 -3.45
C SER A 243 6.92 49.44 -4.81
N GLY A 244 6.18 48.31 -4.86
CA GLY A 244 5.51 47.74 -6.04
C GLY A 244 6.29 46.62 -6.75
N GLY A 245 5.74 45.45 -7.07
CA GLY A 245 4.35 44.96 -7.06
C GLY A 245 4.12 44.04 -8.27
N GLY A 246 3.49 42.87 -8.03
CA GLY A 246 2.69 42.05 -8.98
C GLY A 246 3.40 41.43 -10.19
N ASP A 247 2.93 40.40 -10.90
CA ASP A 247 1.83 39.42 -10.90
C ASP A 247 2.29 38.36 -11.97
N GLY A 248 1.87 37.10 -12.09
CA GLY A 248 0.56 36.47 -12.05
C GLY A 248 0.44 35.47 -13.25
N GLY A 249 -0.41 34.45 -13.12
CA GLY A 249 -0.88 33.56 -14.20
C GLY A 249 -0.42 32.10 -14.08
N GLY A 250 -1.26 31.07 -13.93
CA GLY A 250 -2.69 30.91 -14.21
C GLY A 250 -2.90 30.15 -15.52
N GLY A 251 -3.32 28.88 -15.47
CA GLY A 251 -3.66 28.07 -16.65
C GLY A 251 -4.64 26.96 -16.31
N CYS A 252 -5.83 27.03 -16.94
CA CYS A 252 -6.96 26.11 -16.84
C CYS A 252 -7.39 25.63 -18.25
N GLY A 253 -8.07 24.48 -18.31
CA GLY A 253 -8.73 23.91 -19.49
C GLY A 253 -8.57 22.38 -19.51
N GLY A 254 -9.59 21.51 -19.62
CA GLY A 254 -10.96 21.65 -20.09
C GLY A 254 -11.17 20.65 -21.24
N GLY A 255 -12.04 19.64 -21.11
CA GLY A 255 -12.34 18.69 -22.19
C GLY A 255 -13.44 17.67 -21.83
N CYS A 256 -14.62 17.89 -22.40
CA CYS A 256 -15.81 17.05 -22.38
C CYS A 256 -15.93 16.23 -23.68
N GLY A 257 -16.64 15.09 -23.64
CA GLY A 257 -17.01 14.32 -24.83
C GLY A 257 -17.93 13.14 -24.49
N GLY A 258 -19.21 13.25 -24.87
CA GLY A 258 -20.20 12.18 -24.83
C GLY A 258 -20.25 11.37 -26.14
N GLY A 259 -20.96 10.24 -26.12
CA GLY A 259 -21.24 9.43 -27.31
C GLY A 259 -22.14 8.23 -27.01
N CYS A 260 -23.39 8.34 -27.44
CA CYS A 260 -24.39 7.28 -27.56
C CYS A 260 -24.08 6.41 -28.79
N GLY A 261 -24.52 5.15 -28.78
CA GLY A 261 -24.42 4.27 -29.94
C GLY A 261 -25.27 3.01 -29.76
N SER A 262 -26.43 3.05 -30.44
CA SER A 262 -27.31 1.99 -30.96
C SER A 262 -27.68 0.78 -30.09
#